data_AF-A0A6H5H7P3-F1
#
_entry.id   AF-A0A6H5H7P3-F1
#
_cell.length_a   1.000
_cell.length_b   1.000
_cell.length_c   1.000
_cell.angle_alpha   90.00
_cell.angle_beta   90.00
_cell.angle_gamma   90.00
#
_symmetry.space_group_name_H-M   'P 1'
#
loop_
_entity.id
_entity.type
_entity.pdbx_description
1 polymer ?
#
loop_
_entity_poly.entity_id
_entity_poly.type
_entity_poly.pdbx_seq_one_letter_code
_entity_poly.pdbx_strand_id
1 'polypeptide(L)'
;MKQCLSTNAVRGRSPRLEDDNESLRSGISCCSSASQCDHAHFARNGTTFSGRTKKFIVHCSPTHGEPDRYMTPTQRASSTIRRLQSQLSISQAEIQEKEYEIARLTRELVELRLGKAEAADSPVHKPLHFSNGHSSHNGGGYYELRPQYDDLKKKLEEVQKEKDELKTKFTESEDRHRQTYLQMFNKGQEAALFEVDQGTSDGPAKAATLPQLLKELEVTKAELDSVRDLDFWNTQRSLSGNEAVSIWNLCRKTMYRRLLESRRTKSEQDAEVTLQFLKSAVYYFLTDRENATGHLAAIQSILGFSGDEKSAIEKASHSWK
;
A
#
# COMPACT_ATOMS: atom_id res chain seq x y z
N MET A 1 -35.11 63.02 12.42
CA MET A 1 -35.70 62.14 13.45
C MET A 1 -35.02 60.79 13.29
N LYS A 2 -34.02 60.46 14.11
CA LYS A 2 -34.07 59.76 15.42
C LYS A 2 -34.39 58.25 15.31
N GLN A 3 -33.38 57.46 15.74
CA GLN A 3 -33.43 56.17 16.50
C GLN A 3 -33.91 54.91 15.75
N CYS A 4 -33.58 53.66 16.10
CA CYS A 4 -32.52 52.91 16.81
C CYS A 4 -33.16 51.56 17.25
N LEU A 5 -32.37 50.47 17.31
CA LEU A 5 -32.58 49.18 18.04
C LEU A 5 -33.58 48.17 17.42
N SER A 6 -33.20 46.94 17.06
CA SER A 6 -32.67 45.76 17.80
C SER A 6 -33.76 44.85 18.41
N THR A 7 -33.85 43.61 17.92
CA THR A 7 -33.87 42.31 18.65
C THR A 7 -34.81 41.23 18.06
N ASN A 8 -34.21 40.04 17.89
CA ASN A 8 -34.69 38.63 17.87
C ASN A 8 -36.20 38.31 17.82
N ALA A 9 -36.58 37.36 16.96
CA ALA A 9 -37.08 36.02 17.34
C ALA A 9 -37.68 35.22 16.17
N VAL A 10 -37.26 33.95 16.09
CA VAL A 10 -38.03 32.71 15.81
C VAL A 10 -39.38 32.83 15.07
N ARG A 11 -39.46 32.18 13.89
CA ARG A 11 -40.58 31.37 13.29
C ARG A 11 -40.32 31.31 11.76
N GLY A 12 -40.67 30.26 11.03
CA GLY A 12 -41.83 29.42 11.24
C GLY A 12 -41.79 28.08 10.49
N ARG A 13 -42.74 27.28 10.95
CA ARG A 13 -43.07 25.90 10.63
C ARG A 13 -44.38 25.92 9.83
N SER A 14 -44.54 24.93 8.94
CA SER A 14 -45.81 24.39 8.40
C SER A 14 -46.57 25.22 7.34
N PRO A 15 -47.42 24.61 6.47
CA PRO A 15 -48.36 23.51 6.80
C PRO A 15 -48.51 22.36 5.76
N ARG A 16 -48.69 21.13 6.26
CA ARG A 16 -49.93 20.31 6.27
C ARG A 16 -50.37 19.77 4.91
N LEU A 17 -50.51 18.44 4.83
CA LEU A 17 -51.83 17.80 4.77
C LEU A 17 -51.75 16.46 5.52
N GLU A 18 -52.75 16.24 6.36
CA GLU A 18 -52.98 15.02 7.14
C GLU A 18 -53.76 14.01 6.32
N ASP A 19 -53.52 12.73 6.57
CA ASP A 19 -54.59 11.75 6.48
C ASP A 19 -54.40 10.73 7.62
N ASP A 20 -55.31 10.81 8.59
CA ASP A 20 -55.42 9.90 9.72
C ASP A 20 -56.09 8.61 9.23
N ASN A 21 -55.42 7.46 9.38
CA ASN A 21 -56.14 6.21 9.57
C ASN A 21 -55.52 5.45 10.73
N GLU A 22 -56.22 5.56 11.85
CA GLU A 22 -55.96 5.00 13.14
C GLU A 22 -56.10 3.46 13.07
N SER A 23 -54.98 2.73 13.14
CA SER A 23 -55.01 1.30 13.48
C SER A 23 -54.25 1.08 14.77
N LEU A 24 -54.97 1.23 15.87
CA LEU A 24 -54.51 0.91 17.22
C LEU A 24 -54.25 -0.59 17.36
N ARG A 25 -53.05 -0.92 17.88
CA ARG A 25 -52.60 -2.20 18.47
C ARG A 25 -52.15 -3.32 17.50
N SER A 26 -50.84 -3.38 17.33
CA SER A 26 -50.07 -4.61 17.60
C SER A 26 -48.63 -4.24 17.97
N GLY A 27 -48.21 -4.61 19.17
CA GLY A 27 -46.91 -4.27 19.72
C GLY A 27 -45.74 -5.01 19.07
N ILE A 28 -44.55 -4.46 19.31
CA ILE A 28 -43.23 -5.04 19.03
C ILE A 28 -42.79 -4.93 17.55
N SER A 29 -42.09 -3.85 17.20
CA SER A 29 -40.71 -3.95 16.68
C SER A 29 -40.12 -2.56 16.42
N CYS A 30 -39.17 -2.18 17.26
CA CYS A 30 -38.35 -0.99 17.07
C CYS A 30 -37.11 -1.38 16.26
N CYS A 31 -37.09 -1.14 14.95
CA CYS A 31 -35.84 -1.02 14.19
C CYS A 31 -36.04 -0.27 12.85
N SER A 32 -35.91 1.05 12.95
CA SER A 32 -35.12 1.94 12.11
C SER A 32 -35.02 1.70 10.59
N SER A 33 -35.73 2.56 9.85
CA SER A 33 -35.28 3.09 8.56
C SER A 33 -34.13 4.07 8.78
N ALA A 34 -32.89 3.64 8.58
CA ALA A 34 -31.77 4.54 8.27
C ALA A 34 -30.60 3.74 7.71
N SER A 35 -30.55 3.72 6.38
CA SER A 35 -29.35 3.56 5.57
C SER A 35 -28.24 4.53 6.02
N GLN A 36 -27.28 4.03 6.79
CA GLN A 36 -25.96 4.66 6.96
C GLN A 36 -24.99 3.57 7.42
N CYS A 37 -24.43 2.85 6.45
CA CYS A 37 -23.32 1.94 6.69
C CYS A 37 -22.03 2.78 6.76
N ASP A 38 -21.79 3.40 7.92
CA ASP A 38 -20.47 3.93 8.28
C ASP A 38 -19.51 2.74 8.42
N HIS A 39 -18.85 2.38 7.33
CA HIS A 39 -17.84 1.34 7.29
C HIS A 39 -16.56 1.83 7.97
N ALA A 40 -16.48 1.74 9.30
CA ALA A 40 -15.25 2.14 9.99
C ALA A 40 -14.94 1.41 11.30
N HIS A 41 -15.22 0.11 11.46
CA HIS A 41 -14.52 -0.69 12.48
C HIS A 41 -14.29 -2.13 12.01
N PHE A 42 -13.23 -2.33 11.22
CA PHE A 42 -12.67 -3.67 11.03
C PHE A 42 -12.01 -4.10 12.35
N ALA A 43 -12.46 -5.21 12.93
CA ALA A 43 -11.76 -5.80 14.06
C ALA A 43 -10.45 -6.41 13.51
N ARG A 44 -9.30 -5.80 13.84
CA ARG A 44 -7.95 -6.25 13.42
C ARG A 44 -7.60 -7.69 13.82
N ASN A 45 -8.44 -8.34 14.63
CA ASN A 45 -8.29 -9.70 15.10
C ASN A 45 -9.02 -10.75 14.23
N GLY A 46 -9.68 -10.35 13.14
CA GLY A 46 -10.32 -11.27 12.20
C GLY A 46 -11.59 -11.97 12.73
N THR A 47 -12.10 -11.56 13.90
CA THR A 47 -13.32 -12.15 14.48
C THR A 47 -14.56 -11.38 14.05
N THR A 48 -15.62 -12.09 13.65
CA THR A 48 -16.95 -11.51 13.37
C THR A 48 -17.74 -11.15 14.64
N PHE A 49 -17.16 -11.41 15.82
CA PHE A 49 -17.78 -11.14 17.13
C PHE A 49 -17.33 -9.80 17.70
N SER A 50 -18.30 -8.90 17.97
CA SER A 50 -18.03 -7.63 18.64
C SER A 50 -18.08 -7.81 20.15
N GLY A 51 -16.93 -7.74 20.83
CA GLY A 51 -16.87 -7.82 22.29
C GLY A 51 -17.61 -6.67 23.01
N ARG A 52 -17.72 -5.49 22.38
CA ARG A 52 -18.41 -4.32 22.95
C ARG A 52 -19.93 -4.48 22.95
N THR A 53 -20.49 -5.11 21.91
CA THR A 53 -21.95 -5.29 21.78
C THR A 53 -22.41 -6.72 22.04
N LYS A 54 -21.47 -7.66 22.29
CA LYS A 54 -21.67 -9.10 22.44
C LYS A 54 -22.55 -9.70 21.33
N LYS A 55 -22.40 -9.21 20.12
CA LYS A 55 -23.18 -9.63 18.95
C LYS A 55 -22.26 -10.03 17.81
N PHE A 56 -22.71 -11.01 17.04
CA PHE A 56 -22.10 -11.35 15.76
C PHE A 56 -22.48 -10.28 14.74
N ILE A 57 -21.49 -9.66 14.12
CA ILE A 57 -21.69 -8.70 13.06
C ILE A 57 -21.84 -9.50 11.76
N VAL A 58 -23.03 -9.43 11.16
CA VAL A 58 -23.28 -9.97 9.83
C VAL A 58 -22.67 -9.00 8.82
N HIS A 59 -21.56 -9.40 8.21
CA HIS A 59 -20.95 -8.64 7.14
C HIS A 59 -21.60 -9.06 5.82
N CYS A 60 -22.54 -8.25 5.31
CA CYS A 60 -22.95 -8.37 3.93
C CYS A 60 -21.77 -7.95 3.06
N SER A 61 -21.13 -8.89 2.37
CA SER A 61 -20.16 -8.55 1.33
C SER A 61 -20.92 -7.81 0.22
N PRO A 62 -20.50 -6.60 -0.18
CA PRO A 62 -21.15 -5.89 -1.26
C PRO A 62 -20.71 -6.51 -2.60
N THR A 63 -21.17 -7.72 -2.88
CA THR A 63 -21.15 -8.24 -4.24
C THR A 63 -22.34 -7.62 -4.96
N HIS A 64 -22.15 -6.42 -5.49
CA HIS A 64 -22.96 -5.93 -6.61
C HIS A 64 -22.76 -6.92 -7.77
N GLY A 65 -23.73 -7.81 -7.95
CA GLY A 65 -23.74 -8.77 -9.04
C GLY A 65 -25.15 -9.35 -9.14
N GLU A 66 -25.91 -8.82 -10.11
CA GLU A 66 -27.19 -9.29 -10.67
C GLU A 66 -28.14 -10.07 -9.74
N PRO A 67 -29.36 -9.54 -9.46
CA PRO A 67 -30.27 -10.08 -8.45
C PRO A 67 -30.87 -11.47 -8.76
N ASP A 68 -30.68 -12.05 -9.95
CA ASP A 68 -31.55 -13.15 -10.41
C ASP A 68 -30.93 -14.56 -10.50
N ARG A 69 -29.68 -14.77 -10.06
CA ARG A 69 -29.12 -16.13 -10.04
C ARG A 69 -28.26 -16.40 -8.83
N TYR A 70 -28.85 -17.08 -7.85
CA TYR A 70 -28.08 -17.65 -6.75
C TYR A 70 -27.04 -18.62 -7.33
N MET A 71 -25.76 -18.24 -7.23
CA MET A 71 -24.64 -19.11 -7.57
C MET A 71 -24.21 -19.90 -6.34
N THR A 72 -23.88 -21.18 -6.54
CA THR A 72 -23.30 -22.00 -5.47
C THR A 72 -21.94 -21.42 -5.04
N PRO A 73 -21.47 -21.68 -3.80
CA PRO A 73 -20.16 -21.23 -3.34
C PRO A 73 -19.01 -21.58 -4.31
N THR A 74 -19.03 -22.79 -4.88
CA THR A 74 -18.05 -23.22 -5.89
C THR A 74 -18.15 -22.40 -7.17
N GLN A 75 -19.36 -22.15 -7.67
CA GLN A 75 -19.56 -21.33 -8.86
C GLN A 75 -19.11 -19.88 -8.66
N ARG A 76 -19.35 -19.31 -7.47
CA ARG A 76 -18.80 -18.01 -7.07
C ARG A 76 -17.27 -18.03 -7.11
N ALA A 77 -16.65 -19.02 -6.47
CA ALA A 77 -15.19 -19.18 -6.49
C ALA A 77 -14.66 -19.30 -7.93
N SER A 78 -15.24 -20.16 -8.77
CA SER A 78 -14.82 -20.31 -10.17
C SER A 78 -15.00 -19.03 -10.98
N SER A 79 -16.07 -18.25 -10.75
CA SER A 79 -16.26 -16.96 -11.42
C SER A 79 -15.20 -15.93 -11.00
N THR A 80 -14.86 -15.90 -9.70
CA THR A 80 -13.80 -15.02 -9.20
C THR A 80 -12.43 -15.45 -9.72
N ILE A 81 -12.17 -16.75 -9.81
CA ILE A 81 -10.93 -17.29 -10.37
C ILE A 81 -10.80 -16.87 -11.82
N ARG A 82 -11.83 -17.06 -12.66
CA ARG A 82 -11.81 -16.61 -14.06
C ARG A 82 -11.57 -15.11 -14.21
N ARG A 83 -12.22 -14.30 -13.36
CA ARG A 83 -12.01 -12.84 -13.34
C ARG A 83 -10.56 -12.50 -13.00
N LEU A 84 -10.01 -13.13 -11.95
CA LEU A 84 -8.63 -12.91 -11.52
C LEU A 84 -7.62 -13.40 -12.57
N GLN A 85 -7.88 -14.54 -13.22
CA GLN A 85 -7.06 -15.05 -14.32
C GLN A 85 -7.06 -14.10 -15.52
N SER A 86 -8.23 -13.55 -15.88
CA SER A 86 -8.33 -12.54 -16.95
C SER A 86 -7.56 -11.27 -16.59
N GLN A 87 -7.69 -10.78 -15.35
CA GLN A 87 -6.91 -9.62 -14.88
C GLN A 87 -5.41 -9.88 -14.93
N LEU A 88 -4.98 -11.07 -14.50
CA LEU A 88 -3.57 -11.47 -14.51
C LEU A 88 -3.02 -11.53 -15.94
N SER A 89 -3.78 -12.09 -16.88
CA SER A 89 -3.40 -12.14 -18.30
C SER A 89 -3.27 -10.73 -18.90
N ILE A 90 -4.19 -9.81 -18.60
CA ILE A 90 -4.13 -8.41 -19.06
C ILE A 90 -2.88 -7.72 -18.50
N SER A 91 -2.64 -7.83 -17.20
CA SER A 91 -1.45 -7.23 -16.58
C SER A 91 -0.15 -7.81 -17.13
N GLN A 92 -0.11 -9.10 -17.47
CA GLN A 92 1.06 -9.70 -18.13
C GLN A 92 1.30 -9.13 -19.54
N ALA A 93 0.25 -8.92 -20.32
CA ALA A 93 0.37 -8.29 -21.64
C ALA A 93 0.87 -6.84 -21.55
N GLU A 94 0.36 -6.06 -20.60
CA GLU A 94 0.83 -4.69 -20.33
C GLU A 94 2.31 -4.67 -19.94
N ILE A 95 2.76 -5.59 -19.08
CA ILE A 95 4.17 -5.71 -18.70
C ILE A 95 5.04 -5.97 -19.93
N GLN A 96 4.67 -6.91 -20.79
CA GLN A 96 5.42 -7.22 -22.01
C GLN A 96 5.53 -6.02 -22.96
N GLU A 97 4.45 -5.25 -23.11
CA GLU A 97 4.46 -4.01 -23.89
C GLU A 97 5.45 -2.98 -23.31
N LYS A 98 5.45 -2.81 -21.98
CA LYS A 98 6.40 -1.90 -21.31
C LYS A 98 7.85 -2.39 -21.41
N GLU A 99 8.09 -3.70 -21.36
CA GLU A 99 9.42 -4.27 -21.56
C GLU A 99 9.95 -4.03 -22.97
N TYR A 100 9.10 -4.15 -23.98
CA TYR A 100 9.43 -3.80 -25.36
C TYR A 100 9.81 -2.32 -25.49
N GLU A 101 9.03 -1.43 -24.86
CA GLU A 101 9.29 0.01 -24.89
C GLU A 101 10.59 0.38 -24.16
N ILE A 102 10.86 -0.24 -23.01
CA ILE A 102 12.14 -0.08 -22.30
C ILE A 102 13.30 -0.53 -23.19
N ALA A 103 13.19 -1.66 -23.88
CA ALA A 103 14.22 -2.15 -24.78
C ALA A 103 14.45 -1.19 -25.96
N ARG A 104 13.37 -0.62 -26.52
CA ARG A 104 13.42 0.38 -27.60
C ARG A 104 14.16 1.65 -27.16
N LEU A 105 13.73 2.26 -26.05
CA LEU A 105 14.36 3.46 -25.49
C LEU A 105 15.81 3.22 -25.06
N THR A 106 16.13 2.02 -24.59
CA THR A 106 17.50 1.64 -24.23
C THR A 106 18.41 1.62 -25.47
N ARG A 107 17.92 1.12 -26.61
CA ARG A 107 18.68 1.19 -27.89
C ARG A 107 18.91 2.64 -28.31
N GLU A 108 17.86 3.47 -28.31
CA GLU A 108 17.98 4.90 -28.65
C GLU A 108 18.97 5.63 -27.74
N LEU A 109 18.95 5.34 -26.44
CA LEU A 109 19.89 5.93 -25.48
C LEU A 109 21.34 5.52 -25.76
N VAL A 110 21.58 4.27 -26.16
CA VAL A 110 22.91 3.79 -26.54
C VAL A 110 23.39 4.49 -27.81
N GLU A 111 22.55 4.60 -28.83
CA GLU A 111 22.87 5.31 -30.08
C GLU A 111 23.21 6.78 -29.83
N LEU A 112 22.41 7.48 -29.03
CA LEU A 112 22.69 8.87 -28.65
C LEU A 112 23.98 9.02 -27.84
N ARG A 113 24.33 8.02 -27.02
CA ARG A 113 25.60 8.02 -26.27
C ARG A 113 26.80 7.78 -27.19
N LEU A 114 26.67 6.90 -28.17
CA LEU A 114 27.73 6.67 -29.17
C LEU A 114 27.92 7.92 -30.04
N GLY A 115 26.85 8.55 -30.53
CA GLY A 115 26.95 9.79 -31.29
C GLY A 115 27.53 10.96 -30.48
N LYS A 116 27.27 11.00 -29.16
CA LYS A 116 27.88 11.99 -28.25
C LYS A 116 29.36 11.68 -27.96
N ALA A 117 29.76 10.42 -27.97
CA ALA A 117 31.17 10.02 -27.82
C ALA A 117 31.98 10.34 -29.09
N GLU A 118 31.41 10.14 -30.27
CA GLU A 118 32.02 10.56 -31.55
C GLU A 118 32.18 12.09 -31.64
N ALA A 119 31.27 12.86 -31.05
CA ALA A 119 31.39 14.32 -30.95
C ALA A 119 32.41 14.80 -29.89
N ALA A 120 32.83 13.94 -28.97
CA ALA A 120 33.77 14.27 -27.90
C ALA A 120 35.23 13.90 -28.21
N ASP A 121 35.48 13.19 -29.32
CA ASP A 121 36.83 12.82 -29.76
C ASP A 121 37.43 13.94 -30.63
N SER A 122 37.69 15.09 -30.00
CA SER A 122 38.56 16.16 -30.52
C SER A 122 39.64 16.47 -29.48
N PRO A 123 40.95 16.40 -29.82
CA PRO A 123 41.96 16.11 -28.82
C PRO A 123 42.61 17.38 -28.27
N VAL A 124 42.11 17.94 -27.17
CA VAL A 124 42.92 18.86 -26.33
C VAL A 124 42.44 18.82 -24.87
N HIS A 125 43.17 18.13 -23.97
CA HIS A 125 43.70 18.73 -22.74
C HIS A 125 44.57 17.76 -21.91
N LYS A 126 45.72 18.28 -21.46
CA LYS A 126 46.80 17.62 -20.72
C LYS A 126 46.37 17.24 -19.27
N PRO A 127 46.92 16.16 -18.68
CA PRO A 127 46.71 15.85 -17.26
C PRO A 127 47.73 16.60 -16.38
N LEU A 128 47.23 17.29 -15.35
CA LEU A 128 48.05 17.88 -14.28
C LEU A 128 48.14 16.91 -13.09
N HIS A 129 49.38 16.61 -12.71
CA HIS A 129 49.78 16.05 -11.43
C HIS A 129 49.58 17.06 -10.28
N PHE A 130 49.18 16.56 -9.09
CA PHE A 130 49.57 16.93 -7.71
C PHE A 130 48.48 16.39 -6.75
N SER A 131 48.69 15.86 -5.56
CA SER A 131 49.85 15.49 -4.74
C SER A 131 49.33 14.64 -3.57
N ASN A 132 50.09 13.63 -3.16
CA ASN A 132 49.89 12.88 -1.92
C ASN A 132 50.10 13.77 -0.68
N GLY A 133 49.20 13.67 0.30
CA GLY A 133 49.39 14.24 1.63
C GLY A 133 48.28 13.78 2.58
N HIS A 134 48.68 13.29 3.76
CA HIS A 134 47.87 12.93 4.94
C HIS A 134 47.52 11.45 5.15
N SER A 135 48.53 10.68 5.54
CA SER A 135 48.36 9.54 6.47
C SER A 135 48.90 9.95 7.84
N SER A 136 48.05 10.42 8.76
CA SER A 136 48.30 10.36 10.22
C SER A 136 47.07 10.80 11.04
N HIS A 137 45.99 10.01 11.00
CA HIS A 137 44.93 10.06 12.01
C HIS A 137 44.10 8.76 11.95
N ASN A 138 44.70 7.63 12.34
CA ASN A 138 43.99 6.34 12.29
C ASN A 138 44.19 5.48 13.55
N GLY A 139 44.33 6.13 14.71
CA GLY A 139 44.45 5.47 16.01
C GLY A 139 43.35 5.80 17.03
N GLY A 140 42.62 6.91 16.85
CA GLY A 140 41.61 7.38 17.82
C GLY A 140 40.21 6.76 17.63
N GLY A 141 39.78 6.56 16.39
CA GLY A 141 38.42 6.06 16.10
C GLY A 141 38.17 4.60 16.50
N TYR A 142 39.22 3.77 16.58
CA TYR A 142 39.07 2.35 16.92
C TYR A 142 38.52 2.13 18.34
N TYR A 143 38.99 2.90 19.32
CA TYR A 143 38.53 2.78 20.70
C TYR A 143 37.15 3.38 20.93
N GLU A 144 36.74 4.35 20.10
CA GLU A 144 35.42 4.98 20.16
C GLU A 144 34.33 4.15 19.44
N LEU A 145 34.69 3.47 18.35
CA LEU A 145 33.78 2.60 17.60
C LEU A 145 33.60 1.21 18.22
N ARG A 146 34.56 0.73 19.01
CA ARG A 146 34.52 -0.62 19.59
C ARG A 146 33.34 -0.87 20.54
N PRO A 147 33.01 0.02 21.49
CA PRO A 147 31.82 -0.14 22.34
C PRO A 147 30.52 -0.17 21.53
N GLN A 148 30.42 0.65 20.47
CA GLN A 148 29.25 0.68 19.61
C GLN A 148 29.11 -0.62 18.79
N TYR A 149 30.23 -1.18 18.33
CA TYR A 149 30.25 -2.48 17.66
C TYR A 149 29.82 -3.61 18.60
N ASP A 150 30.31 -3.61 19.85
CA ASP A 150 29.95 -4.60 20.85
C ASP A 150 28.46 -4.51 21.22
N ASP A 151 27.92 -3.29 21.37
CA ASP A 151 26.48 -3.05 21.60
C ASP A 151 25.61 -3.50 20.41
N LEU A 152 26.03 -3.19 19.19
CA LEU A 152 25.33 -3.62 17.97
C LEU A 152 25.36 -5.13 17.81
N LYS A 153 26.49 -5.77 18.13
CA LYS A 153 26.64 -7.22 18.11
C LYS A 153 25.71 -7.88 19.14
N LYS A 154 25.64 -7.33 20.36
CA LYS A 154 24.73 -7.81 21.39
C LYS A 154 23.26 -7.69 20.96
N LYS A 155 22.87 -6.55 20.38
CA LYS A 155 21.52 -6.36 19.83
C LYS A 155 21.22 -7.33 18.69
N LEU A 156 22.21 -7.65 17.85
CA LEU A 156 22.07 -8.64 16.79
C LEU A 156 21.82 -10.04 17.36
N GLU A 157 22.55 -10.44 18.40
CA GLU A 157 22.37 -11.71 19.10
C GLU A 157 20.99 -11.79 19.80
N GLU A 158 20.55 -10.70 20.44
CA GLU A 158 19.21 -10.60 21.05
C GLU A 158 18.09 -10.74 20.02
N VAL A 159 18.14 -9.99 18.91
CA VAL A 159 17.15 -10.07 17.83
C VAL A 159 17.14 -11.47 17.19
N GLN A 160 18.31 -12.09 17.02
CA GLN A 160 18.39 -13.45 16.51
C GLN A 160 17.74 -14.45 17.47
N LYS A 161 17.95 -14.30 18.78
CA LYS A 161 17.32 -15.13 19.80
C LYS A 161 15.80 -14.96 19.81
N GLU A 162 15.30 -13.73 19.76
CA GLU A 162 13.86 -13.44 19.67
C GLU A 162 13.22 -14.08 18.43
N LYS A 163 13.91 -14.02 17.28
CA LYS A 163 13.45 -14.65 16.05
C LYS A 163 13.37 -16.17 16.20
N ASP A 164 14.35 -16.80 16.84
CA ASP A 164 14.35 -18.25 17.06
C ASP A 164 13.26 -18.66 18.07
N GLU A 165 13.05 -17.88 19.13
CA GLU A 165 11.95 -18.07 20.10
C GLU A 165 10.56 -17.88 19.46
N LEU A 166 10.41 -16.91 18.55
CA LEU A 166 9.15 -16.71 17.86
C LEU A 166 8.87 -17.85 16.87
N LYS A 167 9.93 -18.37 16.23
CA LYS A 167 9.84 -19.51 15.32
C LYS A 167 9.42 -20.78 16.06
N THR A 168 9.98 -21.06 17.24
CA THR A 168 9.56 -22.22 18.06
C THR A 168 8.12 -22.09 18.54
N LYS A 169 7.70 -20.90 19.01
CA LYS A 169 6.30 -20.64 19.39
C LYS A 169 5.33 -20.84 18.23
N PHE A 170 5.74 -20.46 17.01
CA PHE A 170 4.93 -20.66 15.81
C PHE A 170 4.77 -22.15 15.49
N THR A 171 5.86 -22.92 15.46
CA THR A 171 5.80 -24.37 15.19
C THR A 171 5.01 -25.12 16.24
N GLU A 172 5.18 -24.79 17.53
CA GLU A 172 4.38 -25.38 18.61
C GLU A 172 2.88 -25.06 18.44
N SER A 173 2.55 -23.87 17.95
CA SER A 173 1.15 -23.53 17.67
C SER A 173 0.58 -24.29 16.50
N GLU A 174 1.34 -24.47 15.42
CA GLU A 174 0.93 -25.31 14.30
C GLU A 174 0.75 -26.76 14.71
N ASP A 175 1.66 -27.31 15.53
CA ASP A 175 1.56 -28.69 15.99
C ASP A 175 0.37 -28.90 16.94
N ARG A 176 0.08 -27.93 17.81
CA ARG A 176 -1.16 -27.92 18.61
C ARG A 176 -2.41 -27.94 17.72
N HIS A 177 -2.42 -27.13 16.66
CA HIS A 177 -3.54 -27.13 15.71
C HIS A 177 -3.64 -28.47 14.95
N ARG A 178 -2.52 -29.00 14.43
CA ARG A 178 -2.48 -30.30 13.75
C ARG A 178 -3.02 -31.42 14.63
N GLN A 179 -2.59 -31.46 15.89
CA GLN A 179 -3.04 -32.46 16.85
C GLN A 179 -4.54 -32.32 17.12
N THR A 180 -5.03 -31.08 17.25
CA THR A 180 -6.47 -30.81 17.44
C THR A 180 -7.29 -31.25 16.23
N TYR A 181 -6.85 -30.93 15.01
CA TYR A 181 -7.51 -31.36 13.77
C TYR A 181 -7.54 -32.88 13.65
N LEU A 182 -6.44 -33.56 13.98
CA LEU A 182 -6.37 -35.02 13.97
C LEU A 182 -7.36 -35.65 14.96
N GLN A 183 -7.48 -35.10 16.17
CA GLN A 183 -8.46 -35.56 17.16
C GLN A 183 -9.89 -35.35 16.68
N MET A 184 -10.22 -34.20 16.10
CA MET A 184 -11.56 -33.94 15.56
C MET A 184 -11.89 -34.86 14.39
N PHE A 185 -10.91 -35.16 13.52
CA PHE A 185 -11.09 -36.09 12.43
C PHE A 185 -11.39 -37.52 12.91
N ASN A 186 -10.59 -38.03 13.85
CA ASN A 186 -10.81 -39.37 14.41
C ASN A 186 -12.16 -39.46 15.13
N LYS A 187 -12.52 -38.45 15.93
CA LYS A 187 -13.85 -38.38 16.56
C LYS A 187 -15.00 -38.34 15.55
N GLY A 188 -14.80 -37.68 14.41
CA GLY A 188 -15.77 -37.67 13.32
C GLY A 188 -15.96 -39.05 12.68
N GLN A 189 -14.87 -39.80 12.51
CA GLN A 189 -14.94 -41.19 12.02
C GLN A 189 -15.65 -42.11 13.02
N GLU A 190 -15.35 -41.98 14.32
CA GLU A 190 -16.01 -42.75 15.38
C GLU A 190 -17.51 -42.44 15.45
N ALA A 191 -17.90 -41.17 15.36
CA ALA A 191 -19.31 -40.75 15.38
C ALA A 191 -20.08 -41.30 14.16
N ALA A 192 -19.48 -41.24 12.96
CA ALA A 192 -20.08 -41.79 11.76
C ALA A 192 -20.24 -43.33 11.84
N LEU A 193 -19.29 -44.01 12.49
CA LEU A 193 -19.39 -45.45 12.74
C LEU A 193 -20.50 -45.77 13.76
N PHE A 194 -20.67 -44.94 14.79
CA PHE A 194 -21.69 -45.11 15.82
C PHE A 194 -23.12 -44.85 15.31
N GLU A 195 -23.31 -43.90 14.39
CA GLU A 195 -24.61 -43.67 13.73
C GLU A 195 -25.06 -44.85 12.86
N VAL A 196 -24.12 -45.65 12.34
CA VAL A 196 -24.43 -46.87 11.57
C VAL A 196 -24.85 -48.03 12.50
N ASP A 197 -24.38 -48.05 13.75
CA ASP A 197 -24.64 -49.12 14.73
C ASP A 197 -25.93 -48.89 15.54
N GLN A 198 -26.32 -47.62 15.77
CA GLN A 198 -27.64 -47.26 16.32
C GLN A 198 -28.71 -47.24 15.23
N GLY A 199 -29.26 -48.40 14.91
CA GLY A 199 -30.39 -48.52 14.00
C GLY A 199 -31.57 -47.61 14.38
N THR A 200 -31.81 -46.56 13.59
CA THR A 200 -33.09 -45.85 13.54
C THR A 200 -33.61 -45.82 12.10
N SER A 201 -34.70 -46.54 11.92
CA SER A 201 -35.65 -46.48 10.81
C SER A 201 -36.28 -45.08 10.74
N ASP A 202 -36.11 -44.36 9.63
CA ASP A 202 -37.17 -43.70 8.84
C ASP A 202 -36.55 -42.97 7.62
N GLY A 203 -37.16 -43.13 6.43
CA GLY A 203 -36.56 -42.89 5.08
C GLY A 203 -36.28 -41.43 4.64
N PRO A 204 -35.96 -41.14 3.34
CA PRO A 204 -36.27 -41.92 2.14
C PRO A 204 -35.05 -42.41 1.33
N ALA A 205 -35.34 -43.39 0.46
CA ALA A 205 -34.42 -44.04 -0.45
C ALA A 205 -33.74 -43.08 -1.45
N LYS A 206 -32.40 -42.99 -1.37
CA LYS A 206 -31.42 -43.11 -2.47
C LYS A 206 -30.05 -42.67 -1.95
N ALA A 207 -29.48 -43.46 -1.03
CA ALA A 207 -28.03 -43.52 -0.94
C ALA A 207 -27.58 -44.18 -2.25
N ALA A 208 -26.99 -43.40 -3.16
CA ALA A 208 -26.31 -43.96 -4.32
C ALA A 208 -25.42 -45.10 -3.83
N THR A 209 -25.62 -46.29 -4.39
CA THR A 209 -24.96 -47.52 -3.96
C THR A 209 -23.47 -47.23 -3.90
N LEU A 210 -22.81 -47.40 -2.75
CA LEU A 210 -21.37 -47.16 -2.52
C LEU A 210 -20.46 -47.34 -3.77
N PRO A 211 -20.58 -48.40 -4.59
CA PRO A 211 -19.85 -48.55 -5.86
C PRO A 211 -20.06 -47.42 -6.89
N GLN A 212 -21.23 -46.81 -6.97
CA GLN A 212 -21.53 -45.67 -7.84
C GLN A 212 -20.80 -44.41 -7.37
N LEU A 213 -20.74 -44.18 -6.05
CA LEU A 213 -19.99 -43.06 -5.47
C LEU A 213 -18.47 -43.25 -5.62
N LEU A 214 -17.98 -44.49 -5.51
CA LEU A 214 -16.58 -44.81 -5.78
C LEU A 214 -16.23 -44.59 -7.26
N LYS A 215 -17.11 -45.00 -8.16
CA LYS A 215 -16.94 -44.76 -9.60
C LYS A 215 -16.98 -43.27 -9.94
N GLU A 216 -17.87 -42.51 -9.30
CA GLU A 216 -17.96 -41.06 -9.48
C GLU A 216 -16.76 -40.33 -8.86
N LEU A 217 -16.24 -40.80 -7.72
CA LEU A 217 -14.98 -40.32 -7.14
C LEU A 217 -13.77 -40.62 -8.04
N GLU A 218 -13.74 -41.79 -8.67
CA GLU A 218 -12.66 -42.15 -9.58
C GLU A 218 -12.71 -41.32 -10.87
N VAL A 219 -13.90 -41.06 -11.39
CA VAL A 219 -14.11 -40.17 -12.54
C VAL A 219 -13.74 -38.72 -12.20
N THR A 220 -14.19 -38.20 -11.06
CA THR A 220 -13.85 -36.83 -10.64
C THR A 220 -12.36 -36.67 -10.32
N LYS A 221 -11.71 -37.70 -9.78
CA LYS A 221 -10.25 -37.73 -9.59
C LYS A 221 -9.51 -37.70 -10.93
N ALA A 222 -9.94 -38.47 -11.91
CA ALA A 222 -9.34 -38.47 -13.25
C ALA A 222 -9.53 -37.12 -13.97
N GLU A 223 -10.70 -36.49 -13.82
CA GLU A 223 -10.96 -35.14 -14.34
C GLU A 223 -10.09 -34.08 -13.64
N LEU A 224 -9.92 -34.16 -12.31
CA LEU A 224 -9.02 -33.29 -11.54
C LEU A 224 -7.55 -33.46 -11.94
N ASP A 225 -7.10 -34.70 -12.16
CA ASP A 225 -5.74 -34.96 -12.65
C ASP A 225 -5.54 -34.44 -14.08
N SER A 226 -6.60 -34.36 -14.90
CA SER A 226 -6.54 -33.73 -16.23
C SER A 226 -6.46 -32.20 -16.19
N VAL A 227 -7.06 -31.57 -15.16
CA VAL A 227 -6.99 -30.11 -14.92
C VAL A 227 -5.73 -29.75 -14.11
N ARG A 228 -5.06 -30.74 -13.52
CA ARG A 228 -3.75 -30.58 -12.90
C ARG A 228 -2.72 -30.40 -14.01
N ASP A 229 -2.70 -29.21 -14.61
CA ASP A 229 -1.66 -28.75 -15.50
C ASP A 229 -0.31 -28.93 -14.79
N LEU A 230 0.34 -30.06 -15.02
CA LEU A 230 1.72 -30.29 -14.62
C LEU A 230 2.61 -29.19 -15.21
N ASP A 231 2.20 -28.65 -16.36
CA ASP A 231 2.82 -27.53 -17.02
C ASP A 231 2.64 -26.20 -16.26
N PHE A 232 1.54 -25.98 -15.52
CA PHE A 232 1.38 -24.76 -14.71
C PHE A 232 2.42 -24.70 -13.58
N TRP A 233 2.68 -25.84 -12.93
CA TRP A 233 3.70 -25.95 -11.88
C TRP A 233 5.12 -26.10 -12.44
N ASN A 234 5.31 -26.74 -13.60
CA ASN A 234 6.61 -26.84 -14.27
C ASN A 234 7.04 -25.53 -14.94
N THR A 235 6.09 -24.68 -15.36
CA THR A 235 6.36 -23.37 -15.99
C THR A 235 6.68 -22.30 -14.94
N GLN A 236 6.34 -22.51 -13.67
CA GLN A 236 6.99 -21.80 -12.57
C GLN A 236 8.43 -22.31 -12.42
N ARG A 237 9.29 -21.92 -13.35
CA ARG A 237 10.73 -21.91 -13.16
C ARG A 237 10.99 -21.02 -11.97
N SER A 238 11.04 -21.63 -10.78
CA SER A 238 11.46 -20.95 -9.56
C SER A 238 12.78 -20.29 -9.87
N LEU A 239 12.83 -18.96 -9.70
CA LEU A 239 14.01 -18.17 -10.02
C LEU A 239 15.22 -18.84 -9.38
N SER A 240 16.24 -19.08 -10.19
CA SER A 240 17.53 -19.52 -9.66
C SER A 240 17.98 -18.53 -8.58
N GLY A 241 18.69 -19.00 -7.55
CA GLY A 241 19.21 -18.12 -6.49
C GLY A 241 19.98 -16.92 -7.06
N ASN A 242 20.66 -17.10 -8.20
CA ASN A 242 21.38 -16.03 -8.90
C ASN A 242 20.43 -15.04 -9.58
N GLU A 243 19.34 -15.53 -10.19
CA GLU A 243 18.32 -14.68 -10.83
C GLU A 243 17.58 -13.87 -9.77
N ALA A 244 17.17 -14.48 -8.66
CA ALA A 244 16.53 -13.81 -7.55
C ALA A 244 17.42 -12.70 -6.93
N VAL A 245 18.72 -12.97 -6.73
CA VAL A 245 19.68 -11.97 -6.23
C VAL A 245 19.89 -10.85 -7.24
N SER A 246 19.93 -11.15 -8.54
CA SER A 246 20.08 -10.13 -9.58
C SER A 246 18.87 -9.19 -9.63
N ILE A 247 17.65 -9.74 -9.54
CA ILE A 247 16.40 -8.97 -9.48
C ILE A 247 16.37 -8.12 -8.21
N TRP A 248 16.72 -8.69 -7.05
CA TRP A 248 16.76 -7.94 -5.79
C TRP A 248 17.74 -6.76 -5.83
N ASN A 249 18.95 -6.98 -6.36
CA ASN A 249 19.94 -5.91 -6.51
C ASN A 249 19.48 -4.84 -7.50
N LEU A 250 18.82 -5.23 -8.60
CA LEU A 250 18.28 -4.30 -9.59
C LEU A 250 17.13 -3.47 -8.99
N CYS A 251 16.17 -4.11 -8.32
CA CYS A 251 15.08 -3.44 -7.61
C CYS A 251 15.60 -2.51 -6.51
N ARG A 252 16.61 -2.94 -5.75
CA ARG A 252 17.26 -2.10 -4.72
C ARG A 252 17.94 -0.89 -5.35
N LYS A 253 18.75 -1.08 -6.39
CA LYS A 253 19.48 0.00 -7.08
C LYS A 253 18.53 1.03 -7.70
N THR A 254 17.43 0.58 -8.30
CA THR A 254 16.40 1.45 -8.87
C THR A 254 15.64 2.22 -7.79
N MET A 255 15.24 1.57 -6.69
CA MET A 255 14.64 2.23 -5.53
C MET A 255 15.54 3.32 -4.94
N TYR A 256 16.82 3.02 -4.70
CA TYR A 256 17.78 4.00 -4.16
C TYR A 256 17.96 5.19 -5.10
N ARG A 257 18.04 4.94 -6.42
CA ARG A 257 18.11 6.01 -7.41
C ARG A 257 16.86 6.90 -7.35
N ARG A 258 15.66 6.30 -7.26
CA ARG A 258 14.39 7.03 -7.19
C ARG A 258 14.25 7.87 -5.92
N LEU A 259 14.71 7.34 -4.78
CA LEU A 259 14.78 8.07 -3.51
C LEU A 259 15.72 9.28 -3.62
N LEU A 260 16.90 9.11 -4.22
CA LEU A 260 17.85 10.20 -4.44
C LEU A 260 17.31 11.26 -5.41
N GLU A 261 16.70 10.84 -6.52
CA GLU A 261 16.08 11.71 -7.51
C GLU A 261 14.92 12.51 -6.90
N SER A 262 14.03 11.88 -6.12
CA SER A 262 12.92 12.58 -5.43
C SER A 262 13.40 13.66 -4.46
N ARG A 263 14.57 13.46 -3.85
CA ARG A 263 15.15 14.40 -2.90
C ARG A 263 15.81 15.58 -3.63
N ARG A 264 16.35 15.34 -4.82
CA ARG A 264 16.93 16.37 -5.71
C ARG A 264 15.87 17.21 -6.41
N THR A 265 14.80 16.60 -6.93
CA THR A 265 13.72 17.34 -7.59
C THR A 265 13.03 18.32 -6.66
N LYS A 266 12.91 17.99 -5.37
CA LYS A 266 12.32 18.90 -4.37
C LYS A 266 13.20 20.13 -4.14
N SER A 267 14.52 19.96 -3.98
CA SER A 267 15.44 21.10 -3.85
C SER A 267 15.53 21.95 -5.12
N GLU A 268 15.39 21.34 -6.29
CA GLU A 268 15.45 22.03 -7.58
C GLU A 268 14.15 22.82 -7.85
N GLN A 269 12.99 22.22 -7.54
CA GLN A 269 11.69 22.90 -7.54
C GLN A 269 11.63 24.05 -6.52
N ASP A 270 12.12 23.83 -5.30
CA ASP A 270 12.16 24.87 -4.26
C ASP A 270 13.06 26.04 -4.69
N ALA A 271 14.21 25.76 -5.33
CA ALA A 271 15.09 26.79 -5.89
C ALA A 271 14.44 27.56 -7.05
N GLU A 272 13.72 26.88 -7.95
CA GLU A 272 13.05 27.51 -9.08
C GLU A 272 11.87 28.39 -8.65
N VAL A 273 11.08 27.93 -7.67
CA VAL A 273 10.02 28.75 -7.06
C VAL A 273 10.63 29.99 -6.38
N THR A 274 11.72 29.81 -5.62
CA THR A 274 12.41 30.93 -4.96
C THR A 274 12.95 31.95 -5.97
N LEU A 275 13.49 31.49 -7.11
CA LEU A 275 13.95 32.37 -8.19
C LEU A 275 12.81 33.11 -8.88
N GLN A 276 11.63 32.49 -9.06
CA GLN A 276 10.45 33.16 -9.60
C GLN A 276 9.91 34.25 -8.65
N PHE A 277 9.90 33.97 -7.34
CA PHE A 277 9.57 34.98 -6.34
C PHE A 277 10.56 36.13 -6.32
N LEU A 278 11.86 35.83 -6.39
CA LEU A 278 12.91 36.85 -6.45
C LEU A 278 12.79 37.71 -7.71
N LYS A 279 12.58 37.09 -8.88
CA LYS A 279 12.34 37.79 -10.16
C LYS A 279 11.15 38.73 -10.06
N SER A 280 10.04 38.26 -9.49
CA SER A 280 8.81 39.06 -9.33
C SER A 280 9.03 40.20 -8.34
N ALA A 281 9.68 39.93 -7.21
CA ALA A 281 9.97 40.95 -6.20
C ALA A 281 10.89 42.05 -6.74
N VAL A 282 11.91 41.71 -7.53
CA VAL A 282 12.80 42.67 -8.18
C VAL A 282 12.06 43.48 -9.26
N TYR A 283 11.24 42.82 -10.07
CA TYR A 283 10.43 43.49 -11.09
C TYR A 283 9.53 44.56 -10.46
N TYR A 284 8.70 44.17 -9.48
CA TYR A 284 7.79 45.10 -8.83
C TYR A 284 8.51 46.12 -7.95
N PHE A 285 9.67 45.81 -7.37
CA PHE A 285 10.50 46.80 -6.69
C PHE A 285 10.91 47.96 -7.61
N LEU A 286 11.17 47.66 -8.89
CA LEU A 286 11.58 48.66 -9.89
C LEU A 286 10.39 49.34 -10.57
N THR A 287 9.28 48.62 -10.79
CA THR A 287 8.12 49.15 -11.53
C THR A 287 7.04 49.76 -10.64
N ASP A 288 6.87 49.27 -9.41
CA ASP A 288 5.86 49.73 -8.46
C ASP A 288 6.50 50.63 -7.38
N ARG A 289 6.25 51.94 -7.51
CA ARG A 289 6.77 52.95 -6.58
C ARG A 289 5.94 53.06 -5.29
N GLU A 290 4.71 52.58 -5.28
CA GLU A 290 3.80 52.70 -4.12
C GLU A 290 4.10 51.63 -3.07
N ASN A 291 4.52 50.43 -3.49
CA ASN A 291 4.83 49.31 -2.60
C ASN A 291 6.30 48.82 -2.66
N ALA A 292 7.22 49.70 -3.10
CA ALA A 292 8.64 49.36 -3.19
C ALA A 292 9.26 48.91 -1.85
N THR A 293 8.77 49.38 -0.71
CA THR A 293 9.24 48.96 0.62
C THR A 293 8.86 47.51 0.94
N GLY A 294 7.64 47.08 0.57
CA GLY A 294 7.20 45.70 0.72
C GLY A 294 7.98 44.74 -0.19
N HIS A 295 8.25 45.14 -1.43
CA HIS A 295 9.07 44.36 -2.35
C HIS A 295 10.53 44.27 -1.91
N LEU A 296 11.10 45.34 -1.36
CA LEU A 296 12.45 45.33 -0.77
C LEU A 296 12.54 44.37 0.42
N ALA A 297 11.55 44.38 1.31
CA ALA A 297 11.49 43.45 2.44
C ALA A 297 11.38 41.99 1.98
N ALA A 298 10.62 41.72 0.91
CA ALA A 298 10.52 40.39 0.31
C ALA A 298 11.87 39.93 -0.28
N ILE A 299 12.56 40.79 -1.04
CA ILE A 299 13.91 40.51 -1.56
C ILE A 299 14.88 40.22 -0.41
N GLN A 300 14.81 41.03 0.65
CA GLN A 300 15.69 40.87 1.80
C GLN A 300 15.45 39.55 2.55
N SER A 301 14.19 39.12 2.62
CA SER A 301 13.79 37.85 3.23
C SER A 301 14.23 36.64 2.39
N ILE A 302 14.15 36.72 1.06
CA ILE A 302 14.50 35.63 0.14
C ILE A 302 16.02 35.43 0.10
N LEU A 303 16.80 36.51 0.07
CA LEU A 303 18.27 36.46 -0.01
C LEU A 303 18.95 36.29 1.35
N GLY A 304 18.21 36.42 2.46
CA GLY A 304 18.71 36.09 3.80
C GLY A 304 19.74 37.08 4.36
N PHE A 305 19.64 38.38 4.03
CA PHE A 305 20.57 39.39 4.54
C PHE A 305 20.58 39.44 6.08
N SER A 306 21.77 39.65 6.63
CA SER A 306 22.00 39.93 8.04
C SER A 306 21.41 41.29 8.45
N GLY A 307 21.21 41.49 9.76
CA GLY A 307 20.63 42.75 10.28
C GLY A 307 21.45 43.99 9.94
N ASP A 308 22.78 43.85 9.88
CA ASP A 308 23.71 44.92 9.51
C ASP A 308 23.60 45.28 8.03
N GLU A 309 23.50 44.27 7.15
CA GLU A 309 23.29 44.45 5.72
C GLU A 309 21.93 45.10 5.42
N LYS A 310 20.86 44.66 6.11
CA LYS A 310 19.53 45.28 6.00
C LYS A 310 19.56 46.77 6.38
N SER A 311 20.24 47.09 7.48
CA SER A 311 20.40 48.48 7.94
C SER A 311 21.21 49.34 6.96
N ALA A 312 22.23 48.77 6.30
CA ALA A 312 23.00 49.45 5.26
C ALA A 312 22.17 49.68 3.98
N ILE A 313 21.38 48.68 3.57
CA ILE A 313 20.49 48.73 2.41
C ILE A 313 19.37 49.75 2.62
N GLU A 314 18.77 49.80 3.82
CA GLU A 314 17.77 50.83 4.15
C GLU A 314 18.36 52.23 4.07
N LYS A 315 19.55 52.46 4.65
CA LYS A 315 20.23 53.76 4.55
C LYS A 315 20.53 54.16 3.11
N ALA A 316 20.95 53.21 2.27
CA ALA A 316 21.19 53.45 0.84
C ALA A 316 19.89 53.68 0.06
N SER A 317 18.81 52.96 0.39
CA SER A 317 17.51 53.09 -0.26
C SER A 317 16.85 54.45 -0.02
N HIS A 318 17.12 55.10 1.12
CA HIS A 318 16.66 56.47 1.40
C HIS A 318 17.50 57.54 0.68
N SER A 319 18.68 57.17 0.17
CA SER A 319 19.58 58.05 -0.58
C SER A 319 19.31 58.01 -2.10
N TRP A 320 18.74 56.92 -2.60
CA TRP A 320 18.45 56.70 -4.02
C TRP A 320 17.03 57.08 -4.46
N LYS A 321 16.14 57.41 -3.51
CA LYS A 321 14.79 57.93 -3.75
C LYS A 321 14.75 59.43 -3.46
#